data_AF-A0A2S5WVH0-F1
#
_entry.id   AF-A0A2S5WVH0-F1
#
_cell.length_a   1.000
_cell.length_b   1.000
_cell.length_c   1.000
_cell.angle_alpha   90.00
_cell.angle_beta   90.00
_cell.angle_gamma   90.00
#
_symmetry.space_group_name_H-M   'P 1'
#
loop_
_entity.id
_entity.type
_entity.pdbx_description
1 polymer ?
#
loop_
_entity_poly.entity_id
_entity_poly.type
_entity_poly.pdbx_seq_one_letter_code
_entity_poly.pdbx_strand_id
1 'polypeptide(L)' 'MRLAVDTVGRVLRAIRWYVTSMMGDNAYAVYVAHQRRAHPGVEPMGERAFWRERTDEQDRNPQGRCC' A
#
# COMPACT_ATOMS: atom_id res chain seq x y z
N MET A 1 1.81 31.71 -12.43
CA MET A 1 1.03 31.23 -11.26
C MET A 1 0.60 29.76 -11.38
N ARG A 2 -0.06 29.31 -12.47
CA ARG A 2 -0.47 27.90 -12.65
C ARG A 2 0.69 26.88 -12.58
N LEU A 3 1.80 27.16 -13.25
CA LEU A 3 3.00 26.30 -13.24
C LEU A 3 3.61 26.07 -11.84
N ALA A 4 3.49 27.06 -10.95
CA ALA A 4 3.95 26.94 -9.57
C ALA A 4 3.02 26.03 -8.75
N VAL A 5 1.70 26.16 -8.95
CA VAL A 5 0.68 25.30 -8.31
C VAL A 5 0.82 23.85 -8.77
N ASP A 6 1.05 23.61 -10.07
CA ASP A 6 1.23 22.26 -10.61
C ASP A 6 2.50 21.58 -10.07
N THR A 7 3.56 22.36 -9.88
CA THR A 7 4.83 21.86 -9.34
C THR A 7 4.70 21.54 -7.84
N VAL A 8 4.06 22.43 -7.06
CA VAL A 8 3.74 22.17 -5.64
C VAL A 8 2.86 20.94 -5.50
N GLY A 9 1.83 20.78 -6.35
CA GLY A 9 0.96 19.61 -6.34
C GLY A 9 1.70 18.30 -6.61
N ARG A 10 2.66 18.30 -7.56
CA ARG A 10 3.50 17.14 -7.85
C ARG A 10 4.41 16.77 -6.69
N VAL A 11 5.05 17.75 -6.05
CA VAL A 11 5.92 17.53 -4.89
C VAL A 11 5.14 16.98 -3.70
N LEU A 12 3.97 17.55 -3.38
CA LEU A 12 3.12 17.05 -2.29
C LEU A 12 2.66 15.60 -2.54
N ARG A 13 2.32 15.26 -3.78
CA ARG A 13 1.95 13.88 -4.15
C ARG A 13 3.13 12.91 -3.99
N ALA A 14 4.34 13.33 -4.35
CA ALA A 14 5.55 12.53 -4.18
C ALA A 14 5.87 12.30 -2.69
N ILE A 15 5.78 13.34 -1.85
CA ILE A 15 5.96 13.22 -0.39
C ILE A 15 4.90 12.28 0.21
N ARG A 16 3.62 12.46 -0.15
CA ARG A 16 2.54 11.56 0.27
C ARG A 16 2.83 10.12 -0.12
N TRP A 17 3.24 9.87 -1.36
CA TRP A 17 3.59 8.54 -1.84
C TRP A 17 4.75 7.95 -1.05
N TYR A 18 5.82 8.72 -0.79
CA TYR A 18 6.98 8.26 -0.03
C TYR A 18 6.61 7.89 1.41
N VAL A 19 5.91 8.78 2.12
CA VAL A 19 5.50 8.55 3.51
C VAL A 19 4.56 7.34 3.62
N THR A 20 3.55 7.25 2.76
CA THR A 20 2.58 6.13 2.78
C THR A 20 3.21 4.79 2.39
N SER A 21 4.23 4.81 1.52
CA SER A 21 4.99 3.61 1.17
C SER A 21 5.85 3.13 2.34
N MET A 22 6.49 4.07 3.04
CA MET A 22 7.35 3.77 4.18
C MET A 22 6.55 3.26 5.38
N MET A 23 5.41 3.88 5.69
CA MET A 23 4.53 3.47 6.79
C MET A 23 3.77 2.17 6.49
N GLY A 24 3.70 1.76 5.22
CA GLY A 24 2.92 0.61 4.79
C GLY A 24 1.43 0.89 4.60
N ASP A 25 0.97 2.13 4.79
CA ASP A 25 -0.42 2.55 4.58
C ASP A 25 -0.93 2.28 3.16
N ASN A 26 -0.03 2.19 2.18
CA ASN A 26 -0.38 1.89 0.79
C ASN A 26 -0.38 0.39 0.44
N ALA A 27 -0.17 -0.50 1.42
CA ALA A 27 -0.03 -1.94 1.17
C ALA A 27 -1.23 -2.54 0.44
N TYR A 28 -2.45 -2.10 0.73
CA TYR A 28 -3.65 -2.57 0.03
C TYR A 28 -3.66 -2.14 -1.45
N ALA A 29 -3.29 -0.90 -1.75
CA ALA A 29 -3.20 -0.42 -3.13
C ALA A 29 -2.13 -1.18 -3.93
N VAL A 30 -0.99 -1.49 -3.30
CA VAL A 30 0.06 -2.34 -3.88
C VAL A 30 -0.46 -3.76 -4.12
N TYR A 31 -1.19 -4.35 -3.16
CA TYR A 31 -1.82 -5.66 -3.30
C TYR A 31 -2.79 -5.69 -4.48
N VAL A 32 -3.72 -4.73 -4.60
CA VAL A 32 -4.68 -4.67 -5.70
C VAL A 32 -3.97 -4.51 -7.05
N ALA A 33 -2.94 -3.65 -7.11
CA ALA A 33 -2.15 -3.47 -8.34
C ALA A 33 -1.43 -4.77 -8.74
N HIS A 34 -0.88 -5.50 -7.77
CA HIS A 34 -0.27 -6.81 -7.99
C HIS A 34 -1.32 -7.83 -8.43
N GLN A 35 -2.45 -7.94 -7.72
CA GLN A 35 -3.53 -8.87 -8.02
C GLN A 35 -4.07 -8.68 -9.43
N ARG A 36 -4.31 -7.44 -9.86
CA ARG A 36 -4.78 -7.14 -11.22
C ARG A 36 -3.78 -7.52 -12.30
N ARG A 37 -2.47 -7.46 -12.00
CA ARG A 37 -1.39 -7.85 -12.93
C ARG A 37 -1.17 -9.36 -12.96
N ALA A 38 -1.16 -10.00 -11.80
CA ALA A 38 -0.87 -11.43 -11.64
C ALA A 38 -2.10 -12.32 -11.92
N HIS A 39 -3.30 -11.81 -11.62
CA HIS A 39 -4.56 -12.54 -11.74
C HIS A 39 -5.63 -11.67 -12.44
N PRO A 40 -5.50 -11.46 -13.77
CA PRO A 40 -6.53 -10.75 -14.53
C PRO A 40 -7.90 -11.45 -14.39
N GLY A 41 -8.95 -10.67 -14.08
CA GLY A 41 -10.32 -11.18 -13.96
C GLY A 41 -10.69 -11.77 -12.60
N VAL A 42 -9.75 -11.86 -11.65
CA VAL A 42 -10.06 -12.22 -10.26
C VAL A 42 -10.25 -10.95 -9.44
N GLU A 43 -11.41 -10.82 -8.80
CA GLU A 43 -11.68 -9.70 -7.91
C GLU A 43 -10.73 -9.75 -6.70
N PRO A 44 -10.00 -8.67 -6.39
CA PRO A 44 -9.16 -8.61 -5.21
C PRO A 44 -9.97 -8.79 -3.93
N MET A 45 -9.30 -9.27 -2.88
CA MET A 45 -9.85 -9.30 -1.55
C MET A 45 -10.24 -7.88 -1.09
N GLY A 46 -11.36 -7.74 -0.39
CA GLY A 46 -11.76 -6.46 0.20
C GLY A 46 -10.75 -5.96 1.23
N GLU A 47 -10.60 -4.64 1.34
CA GLU A 47 -9.57 -3.97 2.14
C GLU A 47 -9.51 -4.44 3.61
N ARG A 48 -10.66 -4.53 4.29
CA ARG A 48 -10.72 -4.98 5.68
C ARG A 48 -10.23 -6.43 5.85
N ALA A 49 -10.56 -7.30 4.89
CA ALA A 49 -10.13 -8.69 4.93
C ALA A 49 -8.63 -8.80 4.66
N PHE A 50 -8.09 -7.97 3.77
CA PHE A 50 -6.65 -7.90 3.51
C PHE A 50 -5.86 -7.54 4.77
N TRP A 51 -6.30 -6.51 5.49
CA TRP A 51 -5.63 -6.09 6.73
C TRP A 51 -5.70 -7.15 7.82
N ARG A 52 -6.85 -7.83 7.97
CA ARG A 52 -6.98 -8.93 8.91
C ARG A 52 -6.03 -10.07 8.58
N GLU A 53 -6.03 -10.55 7.33
CA GLU A 53 -5.12 -11.64 6.90
C GLU A 53 -3.65 -11.26 7.09
N ARG A 54 -3.30 -10.00 6.81
CA ARG A 54 -1.94 -9.49 7.01
C ARG A 54 -1.53 -9.54 8.47
N THR A 55 -2.40 -9.12 9.39
CA THR A 55 -2.14 -9.22 10.84
C THR A 55 -2.07 -10.67 11.28
N ASP A 56 -3.00 -11.52 10.83
CA ASP A 56 -3.02 -12.95 11.15
C ASP A 56 -1.74 -13.66 10.65
N GLU A 57 -1.20 -13.26 9.50
CA GLU A 57 0.08 -13.76 8.99
C GLU A 57 1.26 -13.27 9.83
N GLN A 58 1.26 -12.02 10.29
CA GLN A 58 2.30 -11.50 11.20
C GLN A 58 2.28 -12.18 12.56
N ASP A 59 1.09 -12.57 13.04
CA ASP A 59 0.94 -13.31 14.29
C ASP A 59 1.35 -14.77 14.15
N ARG A 60 0.97 -15.43 13.04
CA ARG A 60 1.39 -16.81 12.73
C ARG A 60 2.87 -16.94 12.43
N ASN A 61 3.44 -15.93 11.77
CA ASN A 61 4.83 -15.91 11.33
C ASN A 61 5.53 -14.67 11.88
N PRO A 62 5.89 -14.67 13.18
CA PRO A 62 6.57 -13.56 13.82
C PRO A 62 8.05 -13.53 13.41
N GLN A 63 8.30 -13.21 12.15
CA GLN A 63 9.63 -13.06 11.57
C GLN A 63 10.41 -12.02 12.40
N GLY A 64 11.51 -12.42 13.04
CA GLY A 64 12.37 -11.48 13.76
C GLY A 64 11.88 -11.03 15.13
N ARG A 65 10.99 -11.78 15.80
CA ARG A 65 10.91 -11.67 17.27
C ARG A 65 12.23 -12.18 17.85
N CYS A 66 13.13 -11.24 18.09
CA CYS A 66 14.26 -11.38 19.00
C CYS A 66 13.68 -11.76 20.37
N CYS A 67 13.55 -13.06 20.58
CA CYS A 67 13.76 -13.67 21.89
C CYS A 67 15.28 -13.84 22.05
#